data_AF-A0A6I3FN55-F1
#
_entry.id   AF-A0A6I3FN55-F1
#
_cell.length_a   1.000
_cell.length_b   1.000
_cell.length_c   1.000
_cell.angle_alpha   90.00
_cell.angle_beta   90.00
_cell.angle_gamma   90.00
#
_symmetry.space_group_name_H-M   'P 1'
#
loop_
_entity.id
_entity.type
_entity.pdbx_description
1 polymer ?
#
loop_
_entity_poly.entity_id
_entity_poly.type
_entity_poly.pdbx_seq_one_letter_code
_entity_poly.pdbx_strand_id
1 'polypeptide(L)'
;NQSMDSVDVIMMCLPANEATGAGDQFIAAELAKHPRAKKFALITKTDTVNKKTLADRLITISELAQGFTWDEIIPISAVIHDQIELLEGIIGKSLPIGPAFYPQDQKSDQGTEQLICELIRESAMRDALQELPHSIMVTIDEMSEREEKGSRPFFDIHATIHVERDSQTGIILGHQGQRLKDIGMRARKDIERELDARIFLGLHVKVSKEWQRDPKLLERLGFIERK
;
A
#
# COMPACT_ATOMS: atom_id res chain seq x y z
N ASN A 1 16.14 3.16 2.14
CA ASN A 1 16.68 4.56 2.04
C ASN A 1 15.84 5.42 1.09
N GLN A 2 14.63 5.85 1.50
CA GLN A 2 13.89 6.87 0.74
C GLN A 2 13.64 8.05 1.68
N SER A 3 14.43 9.12 1.50
CA SER A 3 14.23 10.39 2.20
C SER A 3 13.41 11.30 1.30
N MET A 4 12.52 12.11 1.88
CA MET A 4 11.82 13.18 1.14
C MET A 4 12.79 14.22 0.56
N ASP A 5 14.07 14.22 0.98
CA ASP A 5 15.12 15.05 0.39
C ASP A 5 15.63 14.57 -0.97
N SER A 6 15.35 13.32 -1.36
CA SER A 6 15.85 12.72 -2.60
C SER A 6 14.78 12.60 -3.69
N VAL A 7 13.59 13.21 -3.51
CA VAL A 7 12.49 13.13 -4.48
C VAL A 7 12.29 14.44 -5.24
N ASP A 8 11.88 14.34 -6.50
CA ASP A 8 11.58 15.50 -7.35
C ASP A 8 10.18 16.07 -7.08
N VAL A 9 9.20 15.21 -6.80
CA VAL A 9 7.80 15.58 -6.53
C VAL A 9 7.31 14.87 -5.27
N ILE A 10 6.66 15.61 -4.38
CA ILE A 10 5.93 15.08 -3.23
C ILE A 10 4.44 15.34 -3.47
N MET A 11 3.63 14.29 -3.40
CA MET A 11 2.17 14.37 -3.55
C MET A 11 1.50 14.06 -2.22
N MET A 12 0.70 15.00 -1.72
CA MET A 12 -0.08 14.82 -0.50
C MET A 12 -1.54 14.55 -0.85
N CYS A 13 -2.03 13.35 -0.50
CA CYS A 13 -3.42 12.97 -0.70
C CYS A 13 -4.30 13.46 0.44
N LEU A 14 -5.30 14.26 0.12
CA LEU A 14 -6.24 14.87 1.06
C LEU A 14 -7.66 14.54 0.62
N PRO A 15 -8.46 13.77 1.40
CA PRO A 15 -9.82 13.42 0.99
C PRO A 15 -10.74 14.64 0.90
N ALA A 16 -11.60 14.67 -0.12
CA ALA A 16 -12.57 15.74 -0.35
C ALA A 16 -13.72 15.73 0.66
N ASN A 17 -14.03 14.56 1.24
CA ASN A 17 -15.13 14.32 2.14
C ASN A 17 -14.75 14.37 3.63
N GLU A 18 -13.52 14.79 3.95
CA GLU A 18 -13.01 14.88 5.32
C GLU A 18 -12.53 16.32 5.57
N ALA A 19 -12.62 16.79 6.81
CA ALA A 19 -12.09 18.11 7.17
C ALA A 19 -10.57 18.02 7.37
N THR A 20 -9.87 19.16 7.25
CA THR A 20 -8.43 19.23 7.55
C THR A 20 -8.21 18.95 9.03
N GLY A 21 -7.43 17.93 9.34
CA GLY A 21 -7.07 17.54 10.70
C GLY A 21 -5.67 17.97 11.12
N ALA A 22 -5.33 17.69 12.38
CA ALA A 22 -3.98 17.94 12.90
C ALA A 22 -2.89 17.12 12.18
N GLY A 23 -3.22 15.91 11.72
CA GLY A 23 -2.31 15.09 10.91
C GLY A 23 -1.96 15.73 9.57
N ASP A 24 -2.94 16.35 8.90
CA ASP A 24 -2.72 17.06 7.64
C ASP A 24 -1.79 18.26 7.85
N GLN A 25 -2.01 19.02 8.92
CA GLN A 25 -1.17 20.15 9.30
C GLN A 25 0.26 19.73 9.61
N PHE A 26 0.43 18.63 10.34
CA PHE A 26 1.74 18.07 10.63
C PHE A 26 2.48 17.67 9.35
N ILE A 27 1.83 16.92 8.46
CA ILE A 27 2.45 16.50 7.19
C ILE A 27 2.80 17.72 6.34
N ALA A 28 1.92 18.70 6.22
CA ALA A 28 2.20 19.94 5.48
C ALA A 28 3.40 20.71 6.06
N ALA A 29 3.53 20.78 7.39
CA ALA A 29 4.69 21.37 8.04
C ALA A 29 5.99 20.57 7.78
N GLU A 30 5.93 19.24 7.68
CA GLU A 30 7.07 18.44 7.23
C GLU A 30 7.42 18.72 5.76
N LEU A 31 6.43 18.85 4.86
CA LEU A 31 6.68 19.20 3.45
C LEU A 31 7.45 20.51 3.29
N ALA A 32 7.18 21.50 4.15
CA ALA A 32 7.85 22.79 4.14
C ALA A 32 9.38 22.67 4.32
N LYS A 33 9.86 21.61 4.97
CA LYS A 33 11.30 21.35 5.21
C LYS A 33 12.04 20.88 3.96
N HIS A 34 11.32 20.54 2.89
CA HIS A 34 11.88 20.01 1.64
C HIS A 34 11.68 20.99 0.48
N PRO A 35 12.39 22.14 0.46
CA PRO A 35 12.14 23.21 -0.51
C PRO A 35 12.47 22.84 -1.96
N ARG A 36 13.34 21.83 -2.18
CA ARG A 36 13.75 21.39 -3.52
C ARG A 36 12.67 20.60 -4.27
N ALA A 37 11.88 19.82 -3.55
CA ALA A 37 10.84 19.00 -4.16
C ALA A 37 9.63 19.85 -4.54
N LYS A 38 9.05 19.56 -5.70
CA LYS A 38 7.73 20.07 -6.10
C LYS A 38 6.65 19.49 -5.21
N LYS A 39 5.64 20.28 -4.85
CA LYS A 39 4.63 19.89 -3.85
C LYS A 39 3.25 19.94 -4.48
N PHE A 40 2.60 18.78 -4.61
CA PHE A 40 1.25 18.68 -5.16
C PHE A 40 0.27 18.29 -4.06
N ALA A 41 -0.86 18.98 -4.00
CA ALA A 41 -2.00 18.55 -3.20
C ALA A 41 -2.99 17.80 -4.09
N LEU A 42 -3.22 16.52 -3.80
CA LEU A 42 -4.20 15.69 -4.50
C LEU A 42 -5.47 15.62 -3.67
N ILE A 43 -6.53 16.28 -4.11
CA ILE A 43 -7.82 16.23 -3.43
C ILE A 43 -8.57 15.00 -3.91
N THR A 44 -8.50 13.92 -3.13
CA THR A 44 -9.00 12.60 -3.52
C THR A 44 -10.49 12.42 -3.19
N LYS A 45 -11.14 11.39 -3.73
CA LYS A 45 -12.54 11.03 -3.45
C LYS A 45 -13.56 12.11 -3.88
N THR A 46 -13.26 12.86 -4.94
CA THR A 46 -14.15 13.95 -5.43
C THR A 46 -15.53 13.45 -5.84
N ASP A 47 -15.65 12.18 -6.23
CA ASP A 47 -16.90 11.48 -6.54
C ASP A 47 -17.88 11.39 -5.36
N THR A 48 -17.40 11.58 -4.14
CA THR A 48 -18.21 11.47 -2.91
C THR A 48 -18.81 12.80 -2.43
N VAL A 49 -18.48 13.92 -3.09
CA VAL A 49 -18.91 15.26 -2.67
C VAL A 49 -19.52 16.07 -3.80
N ASN A 50 -20.32 17.08 -3.46
CA ASN A 50 -20.84 18.02 -4.45
C ASN A 50 -19.82 19.13 -4.76
N LYS A 51 -20.08 19.91 -5.82
CA LYS A 51 -19.20 21.00 -6.28
C LYS A 51 -18.93 22.08 -5.23
N LYS A 52 -19.91 22.40 -4.38
CA LYS A 52 -19.75 23.41 -3.34
C LYS A 52 -18.77 22.93 -2.29
N THR A 53 -18.97 21.71 -1.78
CA THR A 53 -18.05 21.08 -0.82
C THR A 53 -16.63 20.96 -1.38
N LEU A 54 -16.49 20.58 -2.65
CA LEU A 54 -15.18 20.53 -3.30
C LEU A 54 -14.51 21.92 -3.40
N ALA A 55 -15.26 22.96 -3.74
CA ALA A 55 -14.76 24.33 -3.80
C ALA A 55 -14.29 24.83 -2.43
N ASP A 56 -15.07 24.58 -1.38
CA ASP A 56 -14.70 24.92 0.00
C ASP A 56 -13.41 24.17 0.40
N ARG A 57 -13.30 22.88 0.02
CA ARG A 57 -12.13 22.05 0.30
C ARG A 57 -10.86 22.56 -0.40
N LEU A 58 -10.96 22.96 -1.66
CA LEU A 58 -9.86 23.54 -2.44
C LEU A 58 -9.27 24.77 -1.72
N ILE A 59 -10.11 25.64 -1.18
CA ILE A 59 -9.69 26.83 -0.42
C ILE A 59 -8.92 26.39 0.83
N THR A 60 -9.53 25.53 1.66
CA THR A 60 -8.89 25.08 2.92
C THR A 60 -7.55 24.38 2.68
N ILE A 61 -7.42 23.60 1.60
CA ILE A 61 -6.16 22.92 1.26
C ILE A 61 -5.12 23.90 0.76
N SER A 62 -5.53 24.93 -0.01
CA SER A 62 -4.61 26.00 -0.40
C SER A 62 -4.03 26.72 0.82
N GLU A 63 -4.82 26.93 1.87
CA GLU A 63 -4.40 27.57 3.12
C GLU A 63 -3.55 26.68 4.02
N LEU A 64 -3.56 25.37 3.79
CA LEU A 64 -2.76 24.40 4.56
C LEU A 64 -1.26 24.57 4.33
N ALA A 65 -0.86 25.13 3.19
CA ALA A 65 0.54 25.40 2.88
C ALA A 65 1.08 26.55 3.73
N GLN A 66 1.69 26.20 4.87
CA GLN A 66 2.40 27.15 5.74
C GLN A 66 3.90 27.01 5.53
N GLY A 67 4.55 28.10 5.10
CA GLY A 67 6.00 28.10 4.85
C GLY A 67 6.43 27.54 3.49
N PHE A 68 5.47 27.22 2.61
CA PHE A 68 5.70 26.87 1.21
C PHE A 68 4.47 27.22 0.36
N THR A 69 4.54 27.04 -0.96
CA THR A 69 3.38 27.09 -1.86
C THR A 69 3.21 25.75 -2.55
N TRP A 70 1.97 25.33 -2.74
CA TRP A 70 1.67 24.22 -3.64
C TRP A 70 2.10 24.60 -5.06
N ASP A 71 2.84 23.71 -5.71
CA ASP A 71 3.09 23.83 -7.15
C ASP A 71 1.83 23.49 -7.93
N GLU A 72 1.03 22.52 -7.45
CA GLU A 72 -0.23 22.10 -8.06
C GLU A 72 -1.26 21.68 -6.99
N ILE A 73 -2.55 21.95 -7.24
CA ILE A 73 -3.66 21.45 -6.43
C ILE A 73 -4.67 20.81 -7.38
N ILE A 74 -4.78 19.49 -7.34
CA ILE A 74 -5.48 18.72 -8.37
C ILE A 74 -6.59 17.89 -7.71
N PRO A 75 -7.88 18.18 -8.00
CA PRO A 75 -8.99 17.34 -7.55
C PRO A 75 -9.08 16.09 -8.42
N ILE A 76 -9.05 14.90 -7.82
CA ILE A 76 -9.04 13.62 -8.53
C ILE A 76 -10.01 12.61 -7.88
N SER A 77 -10.45 11.64 -8.69
CA SER A 77 -11.02 10.40 -8.17
C SER A 77 -10.39 9.19 -8.83
N ALA A 78 -9.67 8.40 -8.04
CA ALA A 78 -9.10 7.14 -8.49
C ALA A 78 -10.18 6.09 -8.81
N VAL A 79 -11.34 6.15 -8.13
CA VAL A 79 -12.41 5.16 -8.29
C VAL A 79 -13.10 5.28 -9.64
N ILE A 80 -13.40 6.51 -10.07
CA ILE A 80 -14.03 6.78 -11.37
C ILE A 80 -13.02 7.22 -12.45
N HIS A 81 -11.73 7.17 -12.13
CA HIS A 81 -10.63 7.59 -13.01
C HIS A 81 -10.74 9.06 -13.48
N ASP A 82 -11.27 9.95 -12.63
CA ASP A 82 -11.38 11.38 -12.96
C ASP A 82 -10.03 12.09 -12.74
N GLN A 83 -9.57 12.78 -13.79
CA GLN A 83 -8.33 13.59 -13.84
C GLN A 83 -7.02 12.82 -13.60
N ILE A 84 -7.00 11.49 -13.75
CA ILE A 84 -5.79 10.69 -13.56
C ILE A 84 -4.77 10.92 -14.68
N GLU A 85 -5.21 10.99 -15.94
CA GLU A 85 -4.33 11.27 -17.09
C GLU A 85 -3.79 12.71 -17.06
N LEU A 86 -4.60 13.64 -16.53
CA LEU A 86 -4.14 15.02 -16.30
C LEU A 86 -3.01 15.05 -15.27
N LEU A 87 -3.19 14.35 -14.14
CA LEU A 87 -2.17 14.22 -13.11
C LEU A 87 -0.88 13.61 -13.67
N GLU A 88 -0.97 12.52 -14.44
CA GLU A 88 0.18 11.89 -15.09
C GLU A 88 0.94 12.89 -15.98
N GLY A 89 0.21 13.64 -16.82
CA GLY A 89 0.80 14.66 -17.68
C GLY A 89 1.48 15.81 -16.93
N ILE A 90 0.93 16.22 -15.78
CA ILE A 90 1.50 17.27 -14.92
C ILE A 90 2.77 16.76 -14.23
N ILE A 91 2.75 15.54 -13.70
CA ILE A 91 3.93 14.89 -13.11
C ILE A 91 5.04 14.82 -14.16
N GLY A 92 4.75 14.29 -15.35
CA GLY A 92 5.74 14.16 -16.43
C GLY A 92 6.40 15.48 -16.83
N LYS A 93 5.64 16.59 -16.85
CA LYS A 93 6.17 17.93 -17.14
C LYS A 93 7.01 18.53 -16.00
N SER A 94 6.80 18.06 -14.78
CA SER A 94 7.45 18.58 -13.57
C SER A 94 8.75 17.85 -13.23
N LEU A 95 8.98 16.68 -13.81
CA LEU A 95 10.18 15.89 -13.61
C LEU A 95 11.36 16.40 -14.47
N PRO A 96 12.61 16.31 -13.96
CA PRO A 96 13.79 16.61 -14.75
C PRO A 96 13.97 15.59 -15.88
N ILE A 97 14.54 16.04 -17.00
CA ILE A 97 14.95 15.11 -18.07
C ILE A 97 16.09 14.24 -17.54
N GLY A 98 15.96 12.92 -17.71
CA GLY A 98 16.94 11.95 -17.27
C GLY A 98 16.85 10.63 -18.04
N PRO A 99 17.84 9.74 -17.86
CA PRO A 99 17.77 8.40 -18.42
C PRO A 99 16.70 7.57 -17.70
N ALA A 100 16.23 6.50 -18.36
CA ALA A 100 15.48 5.47 -17.66
C ALA A 100 16.40 4.74 -16.68
N PHE A 101 16.09 4.79 -15.39
CA PHE A 101 16.85 4.11 -14.34
C PHE A 101 16.46 2.64 -14.17
N TYR A 102 15.28 2.24 -14.65
CA TYR A 102 14.73 0.89 -14.58
C TYR A 102 14.27 0.41 -15.97
N PRO A 103 14.27 -0.91 -16.23
CA PRO A 103 13.67 -1.51 -17.42
C PRO A 103 12.18 -1.15 -17.56
N GLN A 104 11.69 -1.04 -18.80
CA GLN A 104 10.29 -0.64 -19.07
C GLN A 104 9.26 -1.69 -18.64
N ASP A 105 9.66 -2.94 -18.56
CA ASP A 105 8.84 -4.07 -18.12
C ASP A 105 8.85 -4.29 -16.60
N GLN A 106 9.75 -3.60 -15.88
CA GLN A 106 9.80 -3.68 -14.43
C GLN A 106 8.67 -2.85 -13.81
N LYS A 107 7.66 -3.54 -13.27
CA LYS A 107 6.51 -2.89 -12.60
C LYS A 107 6.79 -2.50 -11.15
N SER A 108 7.68 -3.23 -10.48
CA SER A 108 8.02 -3.05 -9.06
C SER A 108 9.46 -3.50 -8.82
N ASP A 109 10.10 -2.92 -7.81
CA ASP A 109 11.38 -3.38 -7.25
C ASP A 109 11.19 -4.38 -6.10
N GLN A 110 9.95 -4.61 -5.66
CA GLN A 110 9.62 -5.59 -4.65
C GLN A 110 9.90 -7.01 -5.14
N GLY A 111 10.54 -7.81 -4.28
CA GLY A 111 10.74 -9.24 -4.54
C GLY A 111 9.41 -9.98 -4.61
N THR A 112 9.37 -11.04 -5.42
CA THR A 112 8.18 -11.88 -5.64
C THR A 112 7.53 -12.35 -4.34
N GLU A 113 8.32 -12.78 -3.35
CA GLU A 113 7.82 -13.21 -2.04
C GLU A 113 7.12 -12.08 -1.28
N GLN A 114 7.67 -10.86 -1.33
CA GLN A 114 7.07 -9.69 -0.68
C GLN A 114 5.73 -9.34 -1.32
N LEU A 115 5.66 -9.39 -2.65
CA LEU A 115 4.41 -9.17 -3.38
C LEU A 115 3.36 -10.22 -3.00
N ILE A 116 3.76 -11.49 -2.89
CA ILE A 116 2.86 -12.57 -2.44
C ILE A 116 2.37 -12.30 -1.01
N CYS A 117 3.26 -11.92 -0.09
CA CYS A 117 2.87 -11.54 1.27
C CYS A 117 1.82 -10.42 1.27
N GLU A 118 1.99 -9.40 0.44
CA GLU A 118 1.05 -8.27 0.32
C GLU A 118 -0.30 -8.71 -0.24
N LEU A 119 -0.35 -9.58 -1.24
CA LEU A 119 -1.59 -10.13 -1.79
C LEU A 119 -2.38 -10.96 -0.75
N ILE A 120 -1.66 -11.73 0.08
CA ILE A 120 -2.27 -12.46 1.20
C ILE A 120 -2.76 -11.49 2.27
N ARG A 121 -1.94 -10.49 2.62
CA ARG A 121 -2.27 -9.46 3.64
C ARG A 121 -3.50 -8.66 3.22
N GLU A 122 -3.58 -8.22 1.97
CA GLU A 122 -4.75 -7.52 1.41
C GLU A 122 -6.00 -8.40 1.49
N SER A 123 -5.88 -9.67 1.09
CA SER A 123 -6.97 -10.65 1.17
C SER A 123 -7.47 -10.87 2.61
N ALA A 124 -6.57 -10.85 3.59
CA ALA A 124 -6.91 -10.94 5.01
C ALA A 124 -7.60 -9.68 5.54
N MET A 125 -7.19 -8.51 5.03
CA MET A 125 -7.69 -7.20 5.47
C MET A 125 -9.02 -6.78 4.86
N ARG A 126 -9.36 -7.28 3.68
CA ARG A 126 -10.52 -6.83 2.88
C ARG A 126 -11.86 -6.80 3.64
N ASP A 127 -12.03 -7.67 4.64
CA ASP A 127 -13.23 -7.72 5.51
C ASP A 127 -12.88 -7.61 7.00
N ALA A 128 -11.66 -7.16 7.31
CA ALA A 128 -11.19 -6.98 8.67
C ALA A 128 -11.75 -5.66 9.22
N LEU A 129 -12.63 -5.75 10.21
CA LEU A 129 -13.15 -4.58 10.92
C LEU A 129 -12.22 -4.20 12.08
N GLN A 130 -12.30 -2.94 12.53
CA GLN A 130 -11.61 -2.39 13.71
C GLN A 130 -10.07 -2.38 13.60
N GLU A 131 -9.34 -2.87 14.61
CA GLU A 131 -7.87 -2.76 14.77
C GLU A 131 -7.07 -3.85 14.02
N LEU A 132 -7.75 -4.79 13.37
CA LEU A 132 -7.09 -5.88 12.62
C LEU A 132 -6.21 -5.41 11.46
N PRO A 133 -6.61 -4.43 10.62
CA PRO A 133 -5.80 -3.91 9.52
C PRO A 133 -4.36 -3.58 9.91
N HIS A 134 -4.15 -3.02 11.10
CA HIS A 134 -2.84 -2.58 11.58
C HIS A 134 -2.05 -3.66 12.33
N SER A 135 -2.63 -4.84 12.58
CA SER A 135 -2.02 -5.91 13.39
C SER A 135 -1.76 -7.19 12.61
N ILE A 136 -1.93 -7.16 11.28
CA ILE A 136 -1.67 -8.30 10.39
C ILE A 136 -0.34 -8.10 9.65
N MET A 137 0.51 -9.12 9.69
CA MET A 137 1.70 -9.26 8.85
C MET A 137 1.69 -10.65 8.21
N VAL A 138 2.29 -10.81 7.03
CA VAL A 138 2.44 -12.10 6.36
C VAL A 138 3.91 -12.36 6.06
N THR A 139 4.39 -13.57 6.36
CA THR A 139 5.70 -14.05 5.92
C THR A 139 5.54 -15.29 5.05
N ILE A 140 6.43 -15.45 4.06
CA ILE A 140 6.64 -16.73 3.39
C ILE A 140 7.50 -17.60 4.30
N ASP A 141 7.01 -18.79 4.63
CA ASP A 141 7.75 -19.81 5.37
C ASP A 141 8.57 -20.68 4.41
N GLU A 142 7.97 -21.03 3.27
CA GLU A 142 8.59 -21.82 2.21
C GLU A 142 7.94 -21.48 0.86
N MET A 143 8.77 -21.31 -0.17
CA MET A 143 8.33 -21.21 -1.55
C MET A 143 9.24 -22.06 -2.42
N SER A 144 8.68 -23.04 -3.12
CA SER A 144 9.43 -23.90 -4.04
C SER A 144 8.63 -24.17 -5.30
N GLU A 145 9.32 -24.29 -6.43
CA GLU A 145 8.72 -24.77 -7.65
C GLU A 145 8.65 -26.30 -7.59
N ARG A 146 7.46 -26.87 -7.78
CA ARG A 146 7.30 -28.30 -7.96
C ARG A 146 7.99 -28.70 -9.25
N GLU A 147 8.83 -29.72 -9.20
CA GLU A 147 9.32 -30.36 -10.42
C GLU A 147 8.11 -30.88 -11.23
N GLU A 148 7.69 -30.17 -12.28
CA GLU A 148 6.47 -30.54 -13.01
C GLU A 148 6.73 -31.29 -14.33
N LYS A 149 5.97 -32.37 -14.49
CA LYS A 149 5.47 -32.84 -15.79
C LYS A 149 4.21 -32.04 -16.14
N GLY A 150 4.36 -30.87 -16.78
CA GLY A 150 3.23 -30.02 -17.18
C GLY A 150 3.65 -28.87 -18.10
N SER A 151 2.67 -28.10 -18.58
CA SER A 151 2.90 -27.00 -19.55
C SER A 151 3.04 -25.62 -18.91
N ARG A 152 2.90 -25.49 -17.59
CA ARG A 152 3.02 -24.22 -16.84
C ARG A 152 3.71 -24.47 -15.50
N PRO A 153 4.48 -23.51 -14.95
CA PRO A 153 5.08 -23.65 -13.63
C PRO A 153 4.02 -23.91 -12.54
N PHE A 154 4.42 -24.65 -11.51
CA PHE A 154 3.61 -24.89 -10.31
C PHE A 154 4.45 -24.59 -9.06
N PHE A 155 4.02 -23.63 -8.24
CA PHE A 155 4.67 -23.33 -6.95
C PHE A 155 3.91 -23.90 -5.74
N ASP A 156 4.65 -24.48 -4.79
CA ASP A 156 4.20 -24.69 -3.40
C ASP A 156 4.58 -23.47 -2.57
N ILE A 157 3.58 -22.83 -1.97
CA ILE A 157 3.76 -21.62 -1.17
C ILE A 157 3.13 -21.86 0.21
N HIS A 158 3.96 -21.80 1.25
CA HIS A 158 3.55 -21.82 2.64
C HIS A 158 3.79 -20.44 3.26
N ALA A 159 2.76 -19.88 3.87
CA ALA A 159 2.83 -18.56 4.47
C ALA A 159 2.14 -18.51 5.84
N THR A 160 2.71 -17.68 6.73
CA THR A 160 2.16 -17.43 8.06
C THR A 160 1.56 -16.01 8.12
N ILE A 161 0.29 -15.94 8.52
CA ILE A 161 -0.41 -14.72 8.91
C ILE A 161 -0.18 -14.48 10.40
N HIS A 162 0.60 -13.45 10.70
CA HIS A 162 0.89 -12.99 12.05
C HIS A 162 -0.20 -12.05 12.55
N VAL A 163 -0.69 -12.29 13.77
CA VAL A 163 -1.60 -11.40 14.50
C VAL A 163 -1.05 -11.13 15.90
N GLU A 164 -1.46 -10.06 16.56
CA GLU A 164 -0.92 -9.70 17.88
C GLU A 164 -1.62 -10.39 19.06
N ARG A 165 -2.91 -10.73 18.91
CA ARG A 165 -3.76 -11.24 20.00
C ARG A 165 -4.54 -12.48 19.57
N ASP A 166 -4.80 -13.38 20.53
CA ASP A 166 -5.57 -14.61 20.29
C ASP A 166 -6.99 -14.34 19.76
N SER A 167 -7.61 -13.23 20.19
CA SER A 167 -8.92 -12.81 19.67
C SER A 167 -8.90 -12.54 18.17
N GLN A 168 -7.78 -12.04 17.63
CA GLN A 168 -7.60 -11.78 16.21
C GLN A 168 -7.44 -13.07 15.41
N THR A 169 -6.81 -14.10 15.99
CA THR A 169 -6.74 -15.44 15.40
C THR A 169 -8.14 -15.98 15.11
N GLY A 170 -9.06 -15.85 16.07
CA GLY A 170 -10.46 -16.25 15.89
C GLY A 170 -11.14 -15.50 14.73
N ILE A 171 -10.80 -14.21 14.54
CA ILE A 171 -11.36 -13.40 13.46
C ILE A 171 -10.80 -13.82 12.11
N ILE A 172 -9.50 -14.11 11.98
CA ILE A 172 -8.87 -14.57 10.73
C ILE A 172 -9.32 -15.97 10.35
N LEU A 173 -9.41 -16.89 11.31
CA LEU A 173 -9.91 -18.25 11.06
C LEU A 173 -11.39 -18.22 10.67
N GLY A 174 -12.21 -17.46 11.40
CA GLY A 174 -13.65 -17.51 11.29
C GLY A 174 -14.24 -18.85 11.74
N HIS A 175 -15.56 -18.99 11.65
CA HIS A 175 -16.25 -20.23 12.03
C HIS A 175 -15.74 -21.41 11.20
N GLN A 176 -15.20 -22.44 11.87
CA GLN A 176 -14.64 -23.64 11.24
C GLN A 176 -13.59 -23.36 10.15
N GLY A 177 -12.84 -22.26 10.26
CA GLY A 177 -11.80 -21.92 9.27
C GLY A 177 -12.33 -21.34 7.95
N GLN A 178 -13.64 -21.07 7.85
CA GLN A 178 -14.27 -20.61 6.62
C GLN A 178 -13.65 -19.31 6.09
N ARG A 179 -13.31 -18.38 6.99
CA ARG A 179 -12.70 -17.11 6.57
C ARG A 179 -11.27 -17.31 6.09
N LEU A 180 -10.47 -18.15 6.75
CA LEU A 180 -9.12 -18.47 6.28
C LEU A 180 -9.14 -19.09 4.88
N LYS A 181 -10.13 -19.96 4.62
CA LYS A 181 -10.37 -20.53 3.29
C LYS A 181 -10.69 -19.44 2.27
N ASP A 182 -11.57 -18.50 2.60
CA ASP A 182 -11.94 -17.39 1.70
C ASP A 182 -10.76 -16.44 1.43
N ILE A 183 -9.92 -16.17 2.44
CA ILE A 183 -8.66 -15.44 2.29
C ILE A 183 -7.74 -16.16 1.30
N GLY A 184 -7.49 -17.46 1.52
CA GLY A 184 -6.63 -18.27 0.66
C GLY A 184 -7.15 -18.36 -0.78
N MET A 185 -8.46 -18.48 -1.00
CA MET A 185 -9.04 -18.52 -2.34
C MET A 185 -8.83 -17.21 -3.11
N ARG A 186 -8.97 -16.06 -2.45
CA ARG A 186 -8.74 -14.74 -3.06
C ARG A 186 -7.27 -14.51 -3.36
N ALA A 187 -6.41 -14.67 -2.36
CA ALA A 187 -4.97 -14.50 -2.49
C ALA A 187 -4.41 -15.40 -3.60
N ARG A 188 -4.83 -16.68 -3.64
CA ARG A 188 -4.40 -17.62 -4.67
C ARG A 188 -4.70 -17.13 -6.09
N LYS A 189 -5.90 -16.58 -6.33
CA LYS A 189 -6.28 -16.08 -7.66
C LYS A 189 -5.40 -14.92 -8.12
N ASP A 190 -5.02 -14.04 -7.20
CA ASP A 190 -4.20 -12.88 -7.53
C ASP A 190 -2.73 -13.27 -7.67
N ILE A 191 -2.22 -14.18 -6.83
CA ILE A 191 -0.85 -14.73 -6.94
C ILE A 191 -0.68 -15.53 -8.25
N GLU A 192 -1.63 -16.39 -8.61
CA GLU A 192 -1.57 -17.15 -9.89
C GLU A 192 -1.48 -16.22 -11.10
N ARG A 193 -2.17 -15.07 -11.05
CA ARG A 193 -2.13 -14.07 -12.12
C ARG A 193 -0.78 -13.37 -12.17
N GLU A 194 -0.23 -13.04 -11.01
CA GLU A 194 1.04 -12.32 -10.92
C GLU A 194 2.23 -13.18 -11.33
N LEU A 195 2.21 -14.48 -10.97
CA LEU A 195 3.27 -15.43 -11.33
C LEU A 195 3.10 -16.06 -12.72
N ASP A 196 1.96 -15.85 -13.38
CA ASP A 196 1.52 -16.62 -14.55
C ASP A 196 1.70 -18.15 -14.37
N ALA A 197 1.37 -18.63 -13.17
CA ALA A 197 1.65 -19.99 -12.72
C ALA A 197 0.47 -20.59 -11.95
N ARG A 198 0.49 -21.91 -11.76
CA ARG A 198 -0.40 -22.57 -10.79
C ARG A 198 0.25 -22.55 -9.42
N ILE A 199 -0.53 -22.50 -8.36
CA ILE A 199 0.03 -22.59 -7.01
C ILE A 199 -0.80 -23.49 -6.09
N PHE A 200 -0.12 -24.03 -5.08
CA PHE A 200 -0.70 -24.46 -3.82
C PHE A 200 -0.36 -23.40 -2.78
N LEU A 201 -1.38 -22.96 -2.02
CA LEU A 201 -1.20 -21.95 -0.98
C LEU A 201 -1.63 -22.53 0.38
N GLY A 202 -0.66 -22.83 1.22
CA GLY A 202 -0.84 -23.21 2.62
C GLY A 202 -0.76 -21.99 3.52
N LEU A 203 -1.86 -21.67 4.21
CA LEU A 203 -1.90 -20.56 5.17
C LEU A 203 -1.94 -21.06 6.61
N HIS A 204 -1.08 -20.51 7.46
CA HIS A 204 -1.09 -20.70 8.90
C HIS A 204 -1.35 -19.37 9.62
N VAL A 205 -1.99 -19.40 10.80
CA VAL A 205 -2.21 -18.18 11.60
C VAL A 205 -1.44 -18.31 12.90
N LYS A 206 -0.61 -17.32 13.21
CA LYS A 206 0.27 -17.33 14.39
C LYS A 206 0.11 -16.05 15.21
N VAL A 207 -0.03 -16.20 16.52
CA VAL A 207 0.03 -15.06 17.44
C VAL A 207 1.48 -14.67 17.69
N SER A 208 1.85 -13.47 17.28
CA SER A 208 3.15 -12.83 17.47
C SER A 208 2.94 -11.57 18.29
N LYS A 209 3.00 -11.70 19.62
CA LYS A 209 2.67 -10.60 20.54
C LYS A 209 3.62 -9.41 20.35
N GLU A 210 3.05 -8.21 20.30
CA GLU A 210 3.77 -6.93 20.25
C GLU A 210 4.85 -6.85 19.15
N TRP A 211 4.65 -7.56 18.03
CA TRP A 211 5.66 -7.63 16.96
C TRP A 211 6.01 -6.25 16.40
N GLN A 212 5.06 -5.30 16.40
CA GLN A 212 5.27 -3.91 15.97
C GLN A 212 6.27 -3.14 16.84
N ARG A 213 6.46 -3.58 18.09
CA ARG A 213 7.33 -2.92 19.08
C ARG A 213 8.62 -3.68 19.37
N ASP A 214 8.75 -4.91 18.88
CA ASP A 214 9.94 -5.73 19.05
C ASP A 214 10.87 -5.57 17.83
N PRO A 215 12.01 -4.87 17.97
CA PRO A 215 12.94 -4.68 16.85
C PRO A 215 13.45 -5.97 16.23
N LYS A 216 13.58 -7.05 17.01
CA LYS A 216 14.02 -8.35 16.49
C LYS A 216 12.93 -9.02 15.65
N LEU A 217 11.66 -8.82 16.02
CA LEU A 217 10.54 -9.29 15.21
C LEU A 217 10.39 -8.44 13.96
N LEU A 218 10.52 -7.11 14.04
CA LEU A 218 10.51 -6.24 12.87
C LEU A 218 11.60 -6.63 11.86
N GLU A 219 12.81 -6.91 12.32
CA GLU A 219 13.91 -7.40 11.46
C GLU A 219 13.57 -8.75 10.82
N ARG A 220 13.07 -9.72 11.60
CA ARG A 220 12.69 -11.04 11.08
C ARG A 220 11.50 -10.99 10.12
N LEU A 221 10.58 -10.06 10.33
CA LEU A 221 9.38 -9.85 9.50
C LEU A 221 9.66 -8.95 8.29
N GLY A 222 10.91 -8.55 8.04
CA GLY A 222 11.31 -7.83 6.83
C GLY A 222 11.07 -6.32 6.85
N PHE A 223 10.80 -5.71 8.01
CA PHE A 223 10.64 -4.25 8.14
C PHE A 223 11.95 -3.48 8.30
N ILE A 224 13.03 -4.16 8.67
CA ILE A 224 14.35 -3.57 8.86
C ILE A 224 15.33 -4.39 8.02
N GLU A 225 16.03 -3.73 7.09
CA GLU A 225 17.13 -4.37 6.38
C GLU A 225 18.19 -4.84 7.38
N ARG A 226 18.62 -6.10 7.26
CA ARG A 226 19.79 -6.57 8.01
C ARG A 226 21.00 -5.76 7.52
N LYS A 227 21.64 -5.04 8.43
CA LYS A 227 22.92 -4.38 8.16
C LYS A 227 24.02 -5.40 7.90
#